data_AF-A0A815XWN7-F1
#
_entry.id   AF-A0A815XWN7-F1
#
_cell.length_a   1.000
_cell.length_b   1.000
_cell.length_c   1.000
_cell.angle_alpha   90.00
_cell.angle_beta   90.00
_cell.angle_gamma   90.00
#
_symmetry.space_group_name_H-M   'P 1'
#
loop_
_entity.id
_entity.type
_entity.pdbx_description
1 polymer ?
#
loop_
_entity_poly.entity_id
_entity_poly.type
_entity_poly.pdbx_seq_one_letter_code
_entity_poly.pdbx_strand_id
1 'polypeptide(L)'
;MVNHSCESNTFWIWFDYNNKQEMKLIADRRIKAGEELVCSYIERFHLRERRHEILQNNWLFKCQCHICERHEKDKKFDEQWASYSKDNDFILGYDSKLSQECMEKFSKSLKFIQEHYHNSLLQMFMLHFSILVPCCMLKQWQDVVKYSKKAICLGKIIYGDDYERYLIPIKEIIEAKVPMEYRTGLEKYFK
;
A
#
# COMPACT_ATOMS: atom_id res chain seq x y z
N MET A 1 -23.89 -4.94 -0.98
CA MET A 1 -23.22 -4.00 -0.06
C MET A 1 -21.98 -4.68 0.48
N VAL A 2 -20.88 -3.95 0.70
CA VAL A 2 -19.59 -4.49 1.18
C VAL A 2 -19.45 -4.09 2.64
N ASN A 3 -19.15 -5.03 3.54
CA ASN A 3 -19.01 -4.77 4.97
C ASN A 3 -17.59 -4.36 5.36
N HIS A 4 -17.44 -3.88 6.60
CA HIS A 4 -16.15 -3.49 7.15
C HIS A 4 -15.33 -4.68 7.66
N SER A 5 -14.04 -4.69 7.36
CA SER A 5 -13.03 -5.43 8.13
C SER A 5 -11.72 -4.65 8.18
N CYS A 6 -11.04 -4.62 9.33
CA CYS A 6 -9.69 -4.06 9.42
C CYS A 6 -8.67 -4.93 8.67
N GLU A 7 -8.98 -6.22 8.48
CA GLU A 7 -8.28 -7.16 7.58
C GLU A 7 -9.17 -7.41 6.34
N SER A 8 -9.28 -6.38 5.52
CA SER A 8 -10.09 -6.44 4.30
C SER A 8 -9.47 -7.34 3.23
N ASN A 9 -10.32 -8.03 2.46
CA ASN A 9 -9.91 -8.79 1.27
C ASN A 9 -10.19 -8.02 -0.04
N THR A 10 -10.78 -6.83 0.06
CA THR A 10 -11.01 -5.91 -1.06
C THR A 10 -10.64 -4.48 -0.68
N PHE A 11 -10.45 -3.62 -1.67
CA PHE A 11 -10.24 -2.19 -1.50
C PHE A 11 -10.90 -1.40 -2.62
N TRP A 12 -11.30 -0.17 -2.31
CA TRP A 12 -11.84 0.77 -3.28
C TRP A 12 -10.72 1.53 -3.96
N ILE A 13 -10.83 1.70 -5.27
CA ILE A 13 -10.04 2.64 -6.04
C ILE A 13 -10.96 3.57 -6.81
N TRP A 14 -10.58 4.84 -6.80
CA TRP A 14 -11.23 5.89 -7.55
C TRP A 14 -10.40 6.18 -8.79
N PHE A 15 -11.06 6.17 -9.94
CA PHE A 15 -10.51 6.59 -11.22
C PHE A 15 -11.12 7.93 -11.55
N ASP A 16 -10.29 8.96 -11.67
CA ASP A 16 -10.68 10.24 -12.27
C ASP A 16 -9.82 10.46 -13.50
N TYR A 17 -10.41 10.26 -14.68
CA TYR A 17 -9.70 10.42 -15.95
C TYR A 17 -10.68 10.78 -17.08
N ASN A 18 -10.30 11.72 -17.95
CA ASN A 18 -11.12 12.20 -19.06
C ASN A 18 -12.56 12.59 -18.66
N ASN A 19 -12.71 13.28 -17.53
CA ASN A 19 -14.00 13.69 -16.96
C ASN A 19 -14.95 12.51 -16.63
N LYS A 20 -14.41 11.29 -16.46
CA LYS A 20 -15.15 10.13 -15.97
C LYS A 20 -14.67 9.80 -14.57
N GLN A 21 -15.61 9.77 -13.63
CA GLN A 21 -15.40 9.32 -12.27
C GLN A 21 -15.94 7.90 -12.15
N GLU A 22 -15.04 6.94 -11.98
CA GLU A 22 -15.39 5.53 -11.78
C GLU A 22 -14.85 5.04 -10.43
N MET A 23 -15.66 4.26 -9.72
CA MET A 23 -15.23 3.59 -8.49
C MET A 23 -15.20 2.09 -8.76
N LYS A 24 -14.07 1.43 -8.49
CA LYS A 24 -13.94 -0.02 -8.61
C LYS A 24 -13.60 -0.65 -7.26
N LEU A 25 -14.21 -1.79 -6.98
CA LEU A 25 -13.85 -2.66 -5.86
C LEU A 25 -12.90 -3.73 -6.38
N ILE A 26 -11.67 -3.74 -5.89
CA ILE A 26 -10.64 -4.67 -6.34
C ILE A 26 -10.32 -5.65 -5.21
N ALA A 27 -10.09 -6.91 -5.58
CA ALA A 27 -9.61 -7.92 -4.65
C ALA A 27 -8.17 -7.61 -4.23
N ASP A 28 -7.92 -7.54 -2.91
CA ASP A 28 -6.58 -7.32 -2.35
C ASP A 28 -5.75 -8.60 -2.33
N ARG A 29 -6.42 -9.75 -2.38
CA ARG A 29 -5.82 -11.09 -2.41
C ARG A 29 -6.77 -12.06 -3.11
N ARG A 30 -6.34 -13.31 -3.27
CA ARG A 30 -7.27 -14.38 -3.68
C ARG A 30 -8.41 -14.52 -2.66
N ILE A 31 -9.63 -14.57 -3.15
CA ILE A 31 -10.88 -14.72 -2.36
C ILE A 31 -11.49 -16.08 -2.71
N LYS A 32 -11.88 -16.87 -1.69
CA LYS A 32 -12.50 -18.18 -1.90
C LYS A 32 -13.99 -18.05 -2.17
N ALA A 33 -14.57 -19.03 -2.87
CA ALA A 33 -16.03 -19.08 -3.04
C ALA A 33 -16.73 -19.15 -1.68
N GLY A 34 -17.76 -18.32 -1.48
CA GLY A 34 -18.49 -18.19 -0.21
C GLY A 34 -17.80 -17.34 0.85
N GLU A 35 -16.58 -16.85 0.61
CA GLU A 35 -15.94 -15.86 1.48
C GLU A 35 -16.61 -14.48 1.31
N GLU A 36 -16.92 -13.82 2.42
CA GLU A 36 -17.53 -12.48 2.39
C GLU A 36 -16.57 -11.44 1.81
N LEU A 37 -17.07 -10.57 0.93
CA LEU A 37 -16.33 -9.41 0.45
C LEU A 37 -16.37 -8.31 1.51
N VAL A 38 -15.21 -7.95 2.03
CA VAL A 38 -15.05 -6.92 3.07
C VAL A 38 -13.99 -5.90 2.67
N CYS A 39 -14.25 -4.63 2.94
CA CYS A 39 -13.32 -3.53 2.71
C CYS A 39 -13.09 -2.73 4.00
N SER A 40 -11.97 -2.03 4.11
CA SER A 40 -11.78 -1.11 5.23
C SER A 40 -12.44 0.23 4.91
N TYR A 41 -13.23 0.75 5.87
CA TYR A 41 -13.89 2.06 5.74
C TYR A 41 -13.01 3.19 6.27
N ILE A 42 -11.97 2.80 7.01
CA ILE A 42 -11.04 3.67 7.69
C ILE A 42 -9.63 3.28 7.27
N GLU A 43 -8.67 4.15 7.56
CA GLU A 43 -7.27 3.74 7.55
C GLU A 43 -7.07 2.59 8.55
N ARG A 44 -6.40 1.52 8.12
CA ARG A 44 -6.35 0.26 8.86
C ARG A 44 -5.41 0.33 10.06
N PHE A 45 -4.34 1.12 9.98
CA PHE A 45 -3.18 1.06 10.88
C PHE A 45 -3.28 1.97 12.12
N HIS A 46 -4.46 2.04 12.72
CA HIS A 46 -4.65 2.75 14.00
C HIS A 46 -4.69 1.78 15.17
N LEU A 47 -4.50 2.29 16.39
CA LEU A 47 -4.78 1.51 17.61
C LEU A 47 -6.23 0.99 17.61
N ARG A 48 -6.49 -0.15 18.24
CA ARG A 48 -7.83 -0.77 18.27
C ARG A 48 -8.89 0.21 18.78
N GLU A 49 -8.61 0.90 19.88
CA GLU A 49 -9.52 1.87 20.48
C GLU A 49 -9.86 2.99 19.49
N ARG A 50 -8.86 3.50 18.78
CA ARG A 50 -9.06 4.54 17.75
C ARG A 50 -9.89 4.02 16.57
N ARG A 51 -9.67 2.79 16.11
CA ARG A 51 -10.51 2.18 15.07
C ARG A 51 -11.96 2.07 15.51
N HIS A 52 -12.19 1.59 16.73
CA HIS A 52 -13.53 1.47 17.31
C HIS A 52 -14.21 2.83 17.48
N GLU A 53 -13.48 3.85 17.94
CA GLU A 53 -13.98 5.21 18.06
C GLU A 53 -14.45 5.75 16.70
N ILE A 54 -13.61 5.66 15.65
CA ILE A 54 -13.97 6.14 14.31
C ILE A 54 -15.17 5.37 13.75
N LEU A 55 -15.18 4.04 13.91
CA LEU A 55 -16.26 3.20 13.40
C LEU A 55 -17.58 3.42 14.13
N GLN A 56 -17.53 3.58 15.45
CA GLN A 56 -18.71 3.87 16.26
C GLN A 56 -19.28 5.24 15.93
N ASN A 57 -18.44 6.26 15.74
CA ASN A 57 -18.91 7.63 15.48
C ASN A 57 -19.52 7.78 14.07
N ASN A 58 -18.97 7.08 13.07
CA ASN A 58 -19.38 7.25 11.67
C ASN A 58 -20.36 6.18 11.17
N TRP A 59 -20.33 4.97 11.73
CA TRP A 59 -21.16 3.84 11.28
C TRP A 59 -21.90 3.13 12.43
N LEU A 60 -21.78 3.60 13.67
CA LEU A 60 -22.54 3.12 14.84
C LEU A 60 -22.35 1.63 15.18
N PHE A 61 -21.18 1.05 14.89
CA PHE A 61 -20.85 -0.33 15.27
C PHE A 61 -19.43 -0.48 15.82
N LYS A 62 -19.18 -1.60 16.51
CA LYS A 62 -17.84 -2.02 16.94
C LYS A 62 -17.36 -3.20 16.09
N CYS A 63 -16.19 -3.06 15.48
CA CYS A 63 -15.62 -4.10 14.63
C CYS A 63 -15.11 -5.29 15.47
N GLN A 64 -15.47 -6.51 15.04
CA GLN A 64 -15.10 -7.79 15.66
C GLN A 64 -14.21 -8.65 14.75
N CYS A 65 -13.53 -8.05 13.76
CA CYS A 65 -12.61 -8.82 12.91
C CYS A 65 -11.43 -9.40 13.72
N HIS A 66 -10.74 -10.38 13.12
CA HIS A 66 -9.58 -11.05 13.72
C HIS A 66 -8.53 -10.07 14.29
N ILE A 67 -8.28 -8.96 13.59
CA ILE A 67 -7.32 -7.94 14.04
C ILE A 67 -7.82 -7.25 15.31
N CYS A 68 -9.08 -6.84 15.38
CA CYS A 68 -9.65 -6.24 16.59
C CYS A 68 -9.67 -7.21 17.78
N GLU A 69 -9.95 -8.49 17.54
CA GLU A 69 -9.89 -9.52 18.60
C GLU A 69 -8.46 -9.82 19.06
N ARG A 70 -7.50 -9.84 18.14
CA ARG A 70 -6.09 -10.08 18.46
C ARG A 70 -5.49 -8.94 19.27
N HIS A 71 -5.78 -7.69 18.89
CA HIS A 71 -5.28 -6.50 19.59
C HIS A 71 -5.71 -6.46 21.06
N GLU A 72 -6.91 -6.95 21.35
CA GLU A 72 -7.43 -7.07 22.71
C GLU A 72 -6.60 -8.03 23.56
N LYS A 73 -6.09 -9.11 22.95
CA LYS A 73 -5.29 -10.14 23.63
C LYS A 73 -3.79 -9.84 23.65
N ASP A 74 -3.30 -9.07 22.67
CA ASP A 74 -1.89 -8.77 22.47
C ASP A 74 -1.66 -7.28 22.22
N LYS A 75 -1.42 -6.54 23.30
CA LYS A 75 -1.13 -5.10 23.25
C LYS A 75 0.10 -4.77 22.41
N LYS A 76 1.12 -5.63 22.41
CA LYS A 76 2.34 -5.39 21.62
C LYS A 76 2.03 -5.44 20.13
N PHE A 77 1.15 -6.34 19.71
CA PHE A 77 0.66 -6.38 18.35
C PHE A 77 -0.12 -5.12 17.99
N ASP A 78 -0.97 -4.58 18.87
CA ASP A 78 -1.69 -3.31 18.63
C ASP A 78 -0.72 -2.11 18.48
N GLU A 79 0.32 -2.04 19.30
CA GLU A 79 1.34 -0.99 19.22
C GLU A 79 2.16 -1.09 17.92
N GLN A 80 2.61 -2.30 17.55
CA GLN A 80 3.32 -2.55 16.30
C GLN A 80 2.44 -2.27 15.07
N TRP A 81 1.17 -2.59 15.17
CA TRP A 81 0.17 -2.28 14.15
C TRP A 81 0.03 -0.78 13.94
N ALA A 82 -0.07 -0.02 15.04
CA ALA A 82 -0.20 1.43 14.97
C ALA A 82 1.09 2.13 14.53
N SER A 83 2.27 1.56 14.85
CA SER A 83 3.54 2.13 14.39
C SER A 83 3.67 2.10 12.86
N TYR A 84 3.09 1.08 12.22
CA TYR A 84 3.11 0.95 10.78
C TYR A 84 2.49 2.14 10.03
N SER A 85 1.37 2.71 10.51
CA SER A 85 0.75 3.90 9.89
C SER A 85 1.72 5.07 9.89
N LYS A 86 2.32 5.33 11.06
CA LYS A 86 3.26 6.46 11.25
C LYS A 86 4.47 6.31 10.35
N ASP A 87 4.99 5.10 10.23
CA ASP A 87 6.14 4.82 9.37
C ASP A 87 5.78 4.96 7.88
N ASN A 88 4.57 4.56 7.46
CA ASN A 88 4.14 4.72 6.08
C ASN A 88 3.78 6.16 5.70
N ASP A 89 3.10 6.92 6.57
CA ASP A 89 2.84 8.35 6.36
C ASP A 89 4.15 9.12 6.16
N PHE A 90 5.16 8.74 6.93
CA PHE A 90 6.51 9.28 6.79
C PHE A 90 7.15 8.94 5.44
N ILE A 91 6.99 7.71 4.93
CA ILE A 91 7.51 7.32 3.60
C ILE A 91 6.72 8.01 2.47
N LEU A 92 5.42 8.27 2.66
CA LEU A 92 4.55 8.94 1.70
C LEU A 92 4.73 10.47 1.69
N GLY A 93 5.19 11.05 2.80
CA GLY A 93 5.61 12.44 2.87
C GLY A 93 6.88 12.62 2.04
N TYR A 94 6.79 13.36 0.92
CA TYR A 94 7.90 13.65 0.02
C TYR A 94 8.96 14.58 0.64
N ASP A 95 9.48 14.29 1.84
CA ASP A 95 10.58 15.03 2.42
C ASP A 95 11.92 14.48 1.92
N SER A 96 12.56 15.32 1.11
CA SER A 96 13.86 15.08 0.52
C SER A 96 15.01 14.93 1.55
N LYS A 97 14.85 15.37 2.80
CA LYS A 97 15.95 15.46 3.77
C LYS A 97 16.22 14.20 4.59
N LEU A 98 15.38 13.16 4.52
CA LEU A 98 15.41 12.02 5.46
C LEU A 98 15.58 10.63 4.81
N SER A 99 16.34 10.55 3.72
CA SER A 99 16.36 9.35 2.88
C SER A 99 16.87 8.07 3.57
N GLN A 100 17.85 8.14 4.48
CA GLN A 100 18.37 6.95 5.17
C GLN A 100 17.41 6.42 6.25
N GLU A 101 16.79 7.30 7.03
CA GLU A 101 15.75 6.92 8.00
C GLU A 101 14.52 6.32 7.30
N CYS A 102 14.14 6.86 6.13
CA CYS A 102 13.09 6.28 5.29
C CYS A 102 13.40 4.84 4.88
N MET A 103 14.66 4.53 4.53
CA MET A 103 15.05 3.18 4.12
C MET A 103 14.96 2.17 5.28
N GLU A 104 15.35 2.58 6.49
CA GLU A 104 15.23 1.73 7.68
C GLU A 104 13.77 1.43 8.03
N LYS A 105 12.91 2.48 8.01
CA LYS A 105 11.47 2.33 8.23
C LYS A 105 10.83 1.46 7.15
N PHE A 106 11.15 1.69 5.88
CA PHE A 106 10.68 0.84 4.78
C PHE A 106 11.06 -0.63 4.99
N SER A 107 12.30 -0.91 5.40
CA SER A 107 12.76 -2.29 5.62
C SER A 107 11.95 -2.98 6.72
N LYS A 108 11.64 -2.26 7.80
CA LYS A 108 10.77 -2.74 8.89
C LYS A 108 9.34 -2.96 8.39
N SER A 109 8.75 -1.98 7.70
CA SER A 109 7.40 -2.05 7.15
C SER A 109 7.24 -3.16 6.11
N LEU A 110 8.23 -3.36 5.24
CA LEU A 110 8.24 -4.43 4.24
C LEU A 110 8.25 -5.80 4.92
N LYS A 111 9.11 -5.97 5.93
CA LYS A 111 9.16 -7.22 6.72
C LYS A 111 7.82 -7.49 7.42
N PHE A 112 7.23 -6.47 8.04
CA PHE A 112 5.93 -6.58 8.71
C PHE A 112 4.82 -7.01 7.74
N ILE A 113 4.74 -6.40 6.55
CA ILE A 113 3.77 -6.79 5.53
C ILE A 113 4.05 -8.19 4.99
N GLN A 114 5.30 -8.57 4.80
CA GLN A 114 5.64 -9.92 4.37
C GLN A 114 5.27 -10.98 5.42
N GLU A 115 5.36 -10.67 6.72
CA GLU A 115 5.04 -11.60 7.79
C GLU A 115 3.52 -11.70 8.05
N HIS A 116 2.81 -10.58 7.98
CA HIS A 116 1.40 -10.52 8.40
C HIS A 116 0.40 -10.35 7.24
N TYR A 117 0.84 -9.83 6.09
CA TYR A 117 0.00 -9.45 4.94
C TYR A 117 0.64 -9.88 3.62
N HIS A 118 1.34 -11.02 3.58
CA HIS A 118 2.09 -11.49 2.41
C HIS A 118 1.30 -11.49 1.09
N ASN A 119 -0.03 -11.45 1.16
CA ASN A 119 -0.92 -11.42 0.01
C ASN A 119 -1.65 -10.08 -0.22
N SER A 120 -1.46 -9.02 0.58
CA SER A 120 -2.09 -7.72 0.32
C SER A 120 -1.39 -7.02 -0.84
N LEU A 121 -2.05 -7.06 -2.00
CA LEU A 121 -1.53 -6.47 -3.23
C LEU A 121 -1.39 -4.95 -3.11
N LEU A 122 -2.41 -4.27 -2.58
CA LEU A 122 -2.41 -2.80 -2.47
C LEU A 122 -1.30 -2.33 -1.55
N GLN A 123 -1.17 -2.93 -0.36
CA GLN A 123 -0.19 -2.46 0.61
C GLN A 123 1.24 -2.69 0.13
N MET A 124 1.48 -3.83 -0.54
CA MET A 124 2.75 -4.10 -1.19
C MET A 124 3.04 -3.10 -2.31
N PHE A 125 2.04 -2.77 -3.15
CA PHE A 125 2.19 -1.77 -4.21
C PHE A 125 2.59 -0.41 -3.64
N MET A 126 1.84 0.09 -2.64
CA MET A 126 2.10 1.39 -2.03
C MET A 126 3.51 1.46 -1.43
N LEU A 127 3.97 0.44 -0.70
CA LEU A 127 5.33 0.43 -0.15
C LEU A 127 6.40 0.53 -1.23
N HIS A 128 6.30 -0.31 -2.26
CA HIS A 128 7.29 -0.35 -3.33
C HIS A 128 7.29 0.92 -4.16
N PHE A 129 6.15 1.60 -4.27
CA PHE A 129 6.05 2.90 -4.93
C PHE A 129 6.69 4.01 -4.09
N SER A 130 6.35 4.11 -2.81
CA SER A 130 6.78 5.23 -1.98
C SER A 130 8.29 5.22 -1.71
N ILE A 131 8.95 4.05 -1.72
CA ILE A 131 10.40 3.96 -1.51
C ILE A 131 11.24 4.40 -2.72
N LEU A 132 10.63 4.55 -3.91
CA LEU A 132 11.37 4.91 -5.13
C LEU A 132 12.05 6.28 -5.00
N VAL A 133 11.36 7.25 -4.40
CA VAL A 133 11.90 8.61 -4.22
C VAL A 133 13.11 8.60 -3.28
N PRO A 134 13.03 8.02 -2.05
CA PRO A 134 14.20 7.84 -1.19
C PRO A 134 15.38 7.13 -1.86
N CYS A 135 15.14 6.03 -2.59
CA CYS A 135 16.20 5.31 -3.31
C CYS A 135 16.87 6.19 -4.38
N CYS A 136 16.09 6.99 -5.13
CA CYS A 136 16.65 7.94 -6.11
C CYS A 136 17.53 8.99 -5.42
N MET A 137 17.11 9.48 -4.26
CA MET A 137 17.86 10.48 -3.50
C MET A 137 19.18 9.95 -2.94
N LEU A 138 19.18 8.69 -2.49
CA LEU A 138 20.40 7.99 -2.06
C LEU A 138 21.24 7.46 -3.22
N LYS A 139 20.81 7.68 -4.46
CA LYS A 139 21.45 7.15 -5.67
C LYS A 139 21.58 5.62 -5.66
N GLN A 140 20.66 4.92 -4.98
CA GLN A 140 20.58 3.47 -4.92
C GLN A 140 19.87 2.93 -6.17
N TRP A 141 20.47 3.10 -7.34
CA TRP A 141 19.82 2.87 -8.63
C TRP A 141 19.34 1.43 -8.84
N GLN A 142 20.10 0.45 -8.34
CA GLN A 142 19.71 -0.96 -8.40
C GLN A 142 18.42 -1.23 -7.60
N ASP A 143 18.27 -0.59 -6.45
CA ASP A 143 17.07 -0.69 -5.63
C ASP A 143 15.87 0.02 -6.27
N VAL A 144 16.08 1.19 -6.89
CA VAL A 144 15.04 1.85 -7.69
C VAL A 144 14.50 0.89 -8.74
N VAL A 145 15.38 0.24 -9.51
CA VAL A 145 14.98 -0.73 -10.56
C VAL A 145 14.24 -1.92 -9.97
N LYS A 146 14.76 -2.50 -8.87
CA LYS A 146 14.16 -3.65 -8.18
C LYS A 146 12.75 -3.32 -7.69
N TYR A 147 12.58 -2.23 -6.95
CA TYR A 147 11.30 -1.86 -6.37
C TYR A 147 10.32 -1.36 -7.41
N SER A 148 10.79 -0.66 -8.46
CA SER A 148 9.94 -0.26 -9.59
C SER A 148 9.35 -1.47 -10.30
N LYS A 149 10.14 -2.50 -10.60
CA LYS A 149 9.63 -3.75 -11.21
C LYS A 149 8.51 -4.37 -10.38
N LYS A 150 8.68 -4.41 -9.05
CA LYS A 150 7.68 -4.95 -8.14
C LYS A 150 6.41 -4.09 -8.11
N ALA A 151 6.54 -2.78 -8.00
CA ALA A 151 5.40 -1.85 -8.04
C ALA A 151 4.65 -1.97 -9.38
N ILE A 152 5.35 -2.04 -10.51
CA ILE A 152 4.73 -2.20 -11.83
C ILE A 152 3.98 -3.52 -11.94
N CYS A 153 4.59 -4.64 -11.53
CA CYS A 153 3.92 -5.94 -11.56
C CYS A 153 2.66 -5.96 -10.68
N LEU A 154 2.72 -5.39 -9.48
CA LEU A 154 1.56 -5.30 -8.58
C LEU A 154 0.48 -4.37 -9.15
N GLY A 155 0.88 -3.24 -9.73
CA GLY A 155 -0.03 -2.31 -10.42
C GLY A 155 -0.76 -2.98 -11.58
N LYS A 156 -0.06 -3.78 -12.41
CA LYS A 156 -0.68 -4.57 -13.49
C LYS A 156 -1.78 -5.51 -12.96
N ILE A 157 -1.55 -6.14 -11.80
CA ILE A 157 -2.55 -7.03 -11.18
C ILE A 157 -3.73 -6.22 -10.62
N ILE A 158 -3.47 -5.11 -9.94
CA ILE A 158 -4.49 -4.29 -9.26
C ILE A 158 -5.38 -3.56 -10.26
N TYR A 159 -4.77 -2.91 -11.25
CA TYR A 159 -5.44 -1.99 -12.16
C TYR A 159 -5.84 -2.64 -13.49
N GLY A 160 -5.38 -3.88 -13.75
CA GLY A 160 -5.72 -4.62 -14.97
C GLY A 160 -5.35 -3.82 -16.23
N ASP A 161 -6.27 -3.72 -17.18
CA ASP A 161 -6.06 -3.00 -18.45
C ASP A 161 -5.83 -1.49 -18.27
N ASP A 162 -6.20 -0.91 -17.12
CA ASP A 162 -6.02 0.52 -16.83
C ASP A 162 -4.66 0.82 -16.16
N TYR A 163 -3.79 -0.17 -16.00
CA TYR A 163 -2.57 -0.05 -15.20
C TYR A 163 -1.62 1.06 -15.65
N GLU A 164 -1.53 1.33 -16.95
CA GLU A 164 -0.61 2.35 -17.50
C GLU A 164 -0.86 3.72 -16.87
N ARG A 165 -2.12 4.03 -16.55
CA ARG A 165 -2.53 5.29 -15.92
C ARG A 165 -1.91 5.48 -14.53
N TYR A 166 -1.75 4.39 -13.79
CA TYR A 166 -1.21 4.40 -12.43
C TYR A 166 0.32 4.24 -12.39
N LEU A 167 0.94 3.88 -13.52
CA LEU A 167 2.38 3.81 -13.64
C LEU A 167 3.02 5.10 -14.14
N ILE A 168 2.24 6.10 -14.58
CA ILE A 168 2.77 7.41 -15.02
C ILE A 168 3.74 8.00 -13.98
N PRO A 169 3.40 8.08 -12.68
CA PRO A 169 4.34 8.62 -11.69
C PRO A 169 5.63 7.79 -11.56
N ILE A 170 5.52 6.46 -11.65
CA ILE A 170 6.69 5.55 -11.61
C ILE A 170 7.60 5.80 -12.82
N LYS A 171 6.98 5.92 -14.01
CA LYS A 171 7.68 6.18 -15.26
C LYS A 171 8.39 7.53 -15.21
N GLU A 172 7.70 8.59 -14.78
CA GLU A 172 8.26 9.93 -14.62
C GLU A 172 9.45 9.94 -13.65
N ILE A 173 9.33 9.27 -12.50
CA ILE A 173 10.44 9.14 -11.53
C ILE A 173 11.64 8.46 -12.18
N ILE A 174 11.43 7.35 -12.89
CA ILE A 174 12.51 6.61 -13.55
C ILE A 174 13.14 7.47 -14.64
N GLU A 175 12.34 8.12 -15.48
CA GLU A 175 12.83 8.87 -16.63
C GLU A 175 13.57 10.15 -16.23
N ALA A 176 13.11 10.82 -15.17
CA ALA A 176 13.70 12.07 -14.71
C ALA A 176 14.93 11.86 -13.81
N LYS A 177 14.97 10.80 -13.00
CA LYS A 177 15.95 10.67 -11.91
C LYS A 177 16.95 9.53 -12.06
N VAL A 178 16.66 8.51 -12.87
CA VAL A 178 17.51 7.30 -12.96
C VAL A 178 18.43 7.37 -14.18
N PRO A 179 19.77 7.20 -14.03
CA PRO A 179 20.68 7.20 -15.16
C PRO A 179 20.35 6.09 -16.16
N MET A 180 20.64 6.36 -17.44
CA MET A 180 20.20 5.53 -18.57
C MET A 180 20.73 4.09 -18.49
N GLU A 181 21.95 3.89 -18.01
CA GLU A 181 22.54 2.56 -17.83
C GLU A 181 21.78 1.68 -16.82
N TYR A 182 21.07 2.28 -15.85
CA TYR A 182 20.32 1.54 -14.83
C TYR A 182 18.88 1.25 -15.24
N ARG A 183 18.28 2.09 -16.10
CA ARG A 183 16.88 1.90 -16.54
C ARG A 183 16.72 1.10 -17.83
N THR A 184 17.82 0.71 -18.47
CA THR A 184 17.79 -0.12 -19.68
C THR A 184 17.06 -1.45 -19.40
N GLY A 185 16.00 -1.73 -20.14
CA GLY A 185 15.15 -2.91 -19.97
C GLY A 185 14.00 -2.75 -18.99
N LEU A 186 13.82 -1.57 -18.37
CA LEU A 186 12.57 -1.21 -17.69
C LEU A 186 11.48 -0.82 -18.70
N GLU A 187 11.84 -0.38 -19.90
CA GLU A 187 10.89 0.09 -20.91
C GLU A 187 9.87 -1.00 -21.29
N LYS A 188 10.26 -2.27 -21.25
CA LYS A 188 9.37 -3.41 -21.53
C LYS A 188 8.24 -3.60 -20.51
N TYR A 189 8.36 -2.99 -19.32
CA TYR A 189 7.34 -3.08 -18.28
C TYR A 189 6.28 -1.98 -18.41
N PHE A 190 6.56 -0.94 -19.20
CA PHE A 190 5.63 0.15 -19.54
C PHE A 190 4.97 -0.03 -20.93
N LYS A 191 5.17 -1.20 -21.55
CA LYS A 191 4.52 -1.63 -22.79
C LYS A 191 3.53 -2.74 -22.48
#